data_AF-A0A5C7RKW0-F1
#
_entry.id   AF-A0A5C7RKW0-F1
#
_cell.length_a   1.000
_cell.length_b   1.000
_cell.length_c   1.000
_cell.angle_alpha   90.00
_cell.angle_beta   90.00
_cell.angle_gamma   90.00
#
_symmetry.space_group_name_H-M   'P 1'
#
loop_
_entity.id
_entity.type
_entity.pdbx_description
1 polymer ?
#
loop_
_entity_poly.entity_id
_entity_poly.type
_entity_poly.pdbx_seq_one_letter_code
_entity_poly.pdbx_strand_id
1 'polypeptide(L)'
;MKQPVLACSKAVYKRANLASFLGVPVIYAPTATAAERQQAQAVIAWGRKPSAEQAEQVAQELVLPLWRLEDGFIHSLGQGVLGAESYSLVVDQQGIYYDATGPSDLEQLLATDAQQALNDPMLLKRAEQLIHGITSQQVSKYNNAPLDVSALHLPAGKKVLVVDQTAGDMSLKYGLVDEHSAEAMLEAALAEHPDAHILLKTHPDVLAGKKQGCFPVDLQHPRIHWVTQA
;
A
#
# COMPACT_ATOMS: atom_id res chain seq x y z
N MET A 1 10.36 7.68 30.11
CA MET A 1 10.19 6.54 29.18
C MET A 1 9.24 7.00 28.07
N LYS A 2 9.45 6.60 26.81
CA LYS A 2 8.52 6.93 25.73
C LYS A 2 7.20 6.18 25.96
N GLN A 3 6.07 6.85 25.75
CA GLN A 3 4.73 6.25 25.94
C GLN A 3 4.52 5.11 24.92
N PRO A 4 4.04 3.93 25.36
CA PRO A 4 3.85 2.79 24.45
C PRO A 4 2.63 2.98 23.55
N VAL A 5 2.53 2.12 22.53
CA VAL A 5 1.29 1.91 21.77
C VAL A 5 0.71 0.53 22.03
N LEU A 6 -0.60 0.39 21.88
CA LEU A 6 -1.32 -0.86 22.08
C LEU A 6 -1.64 -1.55 20.75
N ALA A 7 -1.18 -2.79 20.58
CA ALA A 7 -1.57 -3.65 19.47
C ALA A 7 -2.68 -4.61 19.91
N CYS A 8 -3.81 -4.63 19.18
CA CYS A 8 -4.94 -5.49 19.51
C CYS A 8 -4.88 -6.87 18.85
N SER A 9 -4.12 -7.01 17.74
CA SER A 9 -3.94 -8.30 17.07
C SER A 9 -2.56 -8.89 17.32
N LYS A 10 -2.50 -10.21 17.49
CA LYS A 10 -1.25 -10.95 17.66
C LYS A 10 -0.33 -10.81 16.43
N ALA A 11 -0.90 -10.68 15.24
CA ALA A 11 -0.16 -10.50 13.99
C ALA A 11 0.58 -9.14 13.97
N VAL A 12 -0.11 -8.06 14.34
CA VAL A 12 0.52 -6.73 14.45
C VAL A 12 1.56 -6.73 15.57
N TYR A 13 1.22 -7.24 16.75
CA TYR A 13 2.13 -7.29 17.89
C TYR A 13 3.42 -8.05 17.59
N LYS A 14 3.33 -9.16 16.85
CA LYS A 14 4.49 -10.01 16.50
C LYS A 14 5.26 -9.53 15.27
N ARG A 15 4.87 -8.43 14.63
CA ARG A 15 5.54 -7.97 13.42
C ARG A 15 6.97 -7.56 13.76
N ALA A 16 7.93 -8.10 13.01
CA ALA A 16 9.35 -7.85 13.24
C ALA A 16 9.65 -6.34 13.16
N ASN A 17 10.54 -5.86 14.03
CA ASN A 17 11.04 -4.49 14.06
C ASN A 17 9.98 -3.38 14.27
N LEU A 18 8.73 -3.72 14.61
CA LEU A 18 7.66 -2.73 14.72
C LEU A 18 7.95 -1.65 15.77
N ALA A 19 8.43 -2.05 16.96
CA ALA A 19 8.83 -1.10 18.00
C ALA A 19 9.99 -0.19 17.56
N SER A 20 10.90 -0.70 16.71
CA SER A 20 12.00 0.08 16.15
C SER A 20 11.49 1.11 15.14
N PHE A 21 10.56 0.74 14.25
CA PHE A 21 9.93 1.68 13.32
C PHE A 21 9.17 2.79 14.03
N LEU A 22 8.36 2.44 15.04
CA LEU A 22 7.58 3.40 15.80
C LEU A 22 8.42 4.20 16.80
N GLY A 23 9.65 3.74 17.07
CA GLY A 23 10.54 4.33 18.06
C GLY A 23 10.00 4.29 19.49
N VAL A 24 8.97 3.47 19.77
CA VAL A 24 8.29 3.32 21.07
C VAL A 24 7.94 1.85 21.32
N PRO A 25 7.77 1.43 22.59
CA PRO A 25 7.36 0.07 22.90
C PRO A 25 5.96 -0.25 22.35
N VAL A 26 5.78 -1.48 21.88
CA VAL A 26 4.47 -2.02 21.46
C VAL A 26 4.03 -3.05 22.48
N ILE A 27 2.83 -2.87 23.05
CA ILE A 27 2.27 -3.76 24.06
C ILE A 27 1.05 -4.46 23.47
N TYR A 28 0.93 -5.76 23.73
CA TYR A 28 -0.24 -6.51 23.32
C TYR A 28 -1.43 -6.20 24.24
N ALA A 29 -2.43 -5.49 23.73
CA ALA A 29 -3.55 -4.96 24.51
C ALA A 29 -4.28 -6.02 25.37
N PRO A 30 -4.52 -7.26 24.87
CA PRO A 30 -5.17 -8.31 25.67
C PRO A 30 -4.41 -8.73 26.93
N THR A 31 -3.09 -8.52 26.98
CA THR A 31 -2.25 -8.83 28.15
C THR A 31 -1.73 -7.58 28.85
N ALA A 32 -2.10 -6.38 28.40
CA ALA A 32 -1.66 -5.12 28.98
C ALA A 32 -2.30 -4.90 30.36
N THR A 33 -1.47 -4.53 31.34
CA THR A 33 -1.89 -4.10 32.68
C THR A 33 -2.65 -2.77 32.62
N ALA A 34 -3.39 -2.44 33.68
CA ALA A 34 -4.10 -1.16 33.77
C ALA A 34 -3.14 0.05 33.67
N ALA A 35 -1.97 -0.04 34.28
CA ALA A 35 -0.95 1.01 34.22
C ALA A 35 -0.41 1.21 32.79
N GLU A 36 -0.15 0.13 32.07
CA GLU A 36 0.30 0.20 30.67
C GLU A 36 -0.76 0.79 29.75
N ARG A 37 -2.04 0.44 29.95
CA ARG A 37 -3.15 1.03 29.19
C ARG A 37 -3.29 2.53 29.47
N GLN A 38 -3.13 2.95 30.72
CA GLN A 38 -3.19 4.35 31.10
C GLN A 38 -2.02 5.18 30.56
N GLN A 39 -0.85 4.55 30.37
CA GLN A 39 0.35 5.21 29.85
C GLN A 39 0.44 5.19 28.32
N ALA A 40 -0.41 4.41 27.64
CA ALA A 40 -0.39 4.31 26.20
C ALA A 40 -0.78 5.63 25.53
N GLN A 41 -0.10 5.97 24.43
CA GLN A 41 -0.41 7.17 23.66
C GLN A 41 -1.39 6.92 22.52
N ALA A 42 -1.50 5.68 22.05
CA ALA A 42 -2.36 5.31 20.93
C ALA A 42 -2.64 3.81 20.91
N VAL A 43 -3.71 3.43 20.23
CA VAL A 43 -3.94 2.07 19.75
C VAL A 43 -3.51 2.00 18.28
N ILE A 44 -2.87 0.90 17.87
CA ILE A 44 -2.42 0.70 16.50
C ILE A 44 -3.23 -0.38 15.78
N ALA A 45 -3.57 -0.11 14.52
CA ALA A 45 -4.22 -1.03 13.60
C ALA A 45 -3.38 -1.23 12.33
N TRP A 46 -3.59 -2.34 11.62
CA TRP A 46 -2.99 -2.54 10.29
C TRP A 46 -4.00 -2.20 9.19
N GLY A 47 -3.88 -1.00 8.63
CA GLY A 47 -4.81 -0.45 7.66
C GLY A 47 -6.27 -0.54 8.13
N ARG A 48 -7.16 -0.92 7.21
CA ARG A 48 -8.60 -1.14 7.44
C ARG A 48 -9.02 -2.59 7.22
N LYS A 49 -8.12 -3.54 7.50
CA LYS A 49 -8.47 -4.98 7.50
C LYS A 49 -9.52 -5.26 8.57
N PRO A 50 -10.30 -6.35 8.50
CA PRO A 50 -11.28 -6.69 9.55
C PRO A 50 -10.69 -6.73 10.97
N SER A 51 -9.41 -7.10 11.11
CA SER A 51 -8.70 -7.06 12.39
C SER A 51 -8.51 -5.65 12.99
N ALA A 52 -8.74 -4.59 12.20
CA ALA A 52 -8.69 -3.20 12.66
C ALA A 52 -9.94 -2.83 13.47
N GLU A 53 -11.07 -3.51 13.29
CA GLU A 53 -12.32 -3.22 14.01
C GLU A 53 -12.14 -3.37 15.53
N GLN A 54 -11.38 -4.38 15.95
CA GLN A 54 -11.03 -4.56 17.37
C GLN A 54 -10.16 -3.42 17.90
N ALA A 55 -9.23 -2.91 17.09
CA ALA A 55 -8.40 -1.77 17.47
C ALA A 55 -9.21 -0.48 17.56
N GLU A 56 -10.18 -0.28 16.66
CA GLU A 56 -11.13 0.83 16.70
C GLU A 56 -11.97 0.81 18.00
N GLN A 57 -12.52 -0.35 18.36
CA GLN A 57 -13.27 -0.54 19.61
C GLN A 57 -12.41 -0.23 20.84
N VAL A 58 -11.21 -0.79 20.93
CA VAL A 58 -10.30 -0.56 22.07
C VAL A 58 -9.85 0.89 22.15
N ALA A 59 -9.60 1.55 21.01
CA ALA A 59 -9.27 2.97 20.96
C ALA A 59 -10.41 3.82 21.55
N GLN A 60 -11.65 3.51 21.17
CA GLN A 60 -12.83 4.20 21.69
C GLN A 60 -13.05 3.95 23.19
N GLU A 61 -12.93 2.69 23.65
CA GLU A 61 -13.09 2.32 25.06
C GLU A 61 -12.06 3.00 25.97
N LEU A 62 -10.81 3.11 25.51
CA LEU A 62 -9.71 3.73 26.27
C LEU A 62 -9.58 5.23 26.02
N VAL A 63 -10.39 5.80 25.13
CA VAL A 63 -10.32 7.22 24.71
C VAL A 63 -8.91 7.58 24.23
N LEU A 64 -8.33 6.72 23.40
CA LEU A 64 -7.00 6.89 22.79
C LEU A 64 -7.13 7.13 21.29
N PRO A 65 -6.20 7.88 20.67
CA PRO A 65 -6.13 7.98 19.22
C PRO A 65 -5.84 6.61 18.61
N LEU A 66 -6.33 6.41 17.38
CA LEU A 66 -6.06 5.23 16.57
C LEU A 66 -5.06 5.59 15.48
N TRP A 67 -3.92 4.92 15.48
CA TRP A 67 -2.94 5.03 14.40
C TRP A 67 -3.07 3.83 13.47
N ARG A 68 -3.19 4.07 12.16
CA ARG A 68 -3.22 3.01 11.16
C ARG A 68 -1.84 2.87 10.54
N LEU A 69 -1.40 1.63 10.47
CA LEU A 69 -0.11 1.24 9.96
C LEU A 69 -0.26 0.53 8.62
N GLU A 70 0.68 0.75 7.71
CA GLU A 70 0.85 -0.06 6.50
C GLU A 70 2.32 -0.21 6.12
N ASP A 71 2.56 -1.14 5.19
CA ASP A 71 3.82 -1.26 4.48
C ASP A 71 4.16 0.06 3.78
N GLY A 72 5.40 0.52 3.92
CA GLY A 72 5.83 1.73 3.22
C GLY A 72 5.97 1.53 1.71
N PHE A 73 5.99 2.66 0.98
CA PHE A 73 6.00 2.67 -0.48
C PHE A 73 7.23 1.97 -1.09
N ILE A 74 8.37 2.01 -0.39
CA ILE A 74 9.55 1.17 -0.66
C ILE A 74 9.62 0.14 0.46
N HIS A 75 9.11 -1.06 0.19
CA HIS A 75 8.88 -2.06 1.23
C HIS A 75 10.11 -2.93 1.44
N SER A 76 10.56 -3.71 0.46
CA SER A 76 11.59 -4.73 0.68
C SER A 76 12.25 -5.24 -0.60
N LEU A 77 13.29 -6.07 -0.43
CA LEU A 77 13.86 -6.83 -1.56
C LEU A 77 12.87 -7.85 -2.12
N GLY A 78 12.23 -8.66 -1.28
CA GLY A 78 11.20 -9.63 -1.71
C GLY A 78 9.76 -9.12 -1.59
N GLN A 79 8.77 -9.94 -1.91
CA GLN A 79 7.36 -9.65 -1.61
C GLN A 79 7.04 -9.92 -0.14
N GLY A 80 6.25 -9.05 0.49
CA GLY A 80 5.82 -9.23 1.89
C GLY A 80 5.02 -10.52 2.10
N VAL A 81 4.19 -10.91 1.13
CA VAL A 81 3.42 -12.17 1.18
C VAL A 81 4.30 -13.43 1.14
N LEU A 82 5.56 -13.30 0.75
CA LEU A 82 6.57 -14.38 0.77
C LEU A 82 7.46 -14.31 2.02
N GLY A 83 7.18 -13.41 2.97
CA GLY A 83 7.89 -13.31 4.24
C GLY A 83 9.07 -12.33 4.24
N ALA A 84 9.22 -11.48 3.21
CA ALA A 84 10.25 -10.46 3.22
C ALA A 84 9.99 -9.40 4.30
N GLU A 85 11.04 -9.01 5.04
CA GLU A 85 10.96 -7.97 6.06
C GLU A 85 10.90 -6.58 5.44
N SER A 86 10.08 -5.70 6.02
CA SER A 86 9.96 -4.32 5.57
C SER A 86 11.16 -3.46 5.97
N TYR A 87 11.53 -2.53 5.09
CA TYR A 87 12.49 -1.44 5.32
C TYR A 87 11.80 -0.12 5.70
N SER A 88 10.50 -0.01 5.51
CA SER A 88 9.75 1.20 5.83
C SER A 88 8.32 0.93 6.30
N LEU A 89 7.76 1.87 7.06
CA LEU A 89 6.43 1.75 7.63
C LEU A 89 5.69 3.08 7.43
N VAL A 90 4.46 3.02 6.95
CA VAL A 90 3.53 4.14 7.04
C VAL A 90 2.89 4.13 8.42
N VAL A 91 2.89 5.28 9.07
CA VAL A 91 2.16 5.53 10.31
C VAL A 91 1.25 6.72 10.04
N ASP A 92 -0.06 6.49 10.03
CA ASP A 92 -1.06 7.51 9.76
C ASP A 92 -1.95 7.67 11.01
N GLN A 93 -2.03 8.89 11.54
CA GLN A 93 -2.71 9.20 12.79
C GLN A 93 -4.15 9.70 12.58
N GLN A 94 -4.51 10.07 11.35
CA GLN A 94 -5.86 10.57 11.01
C GLN A 94 -6.69 9.51 10.27
N GLY A 95 -6.07 8.77 9.36
CA GLY A 95 -6.75 7.84 8.47
C GLY A 95 -5.80 6.78 7.95
N ILE A 96 -5.79 6.56 6.65
CA ILE A 96 -4.75 5.82 5.95
C ILE A 96 -4.74 6.26 4.48
N TYR A 97 -3.56 6.39 3.86
CA TYR A 97 -3.39 7.02 2.54
C TYR A 97 -4.26 6.49 1.38
N TYR A 98 -4.74 5.25 1.44
CA TYR A 98 -5.57 4.66 0.39
C TYR A 98 -7.08 4.83 0.61
N ASP A 99 -7.47 5.37 1.76
CA ASP A 99 -8.87 5.53 2.14
C ASP A 99 -9.35 6.92 1.75
N ALA A 100 -10.14 6.97 0.66
CA ALA A 100 -10.73 8.19 0.15
C ALA A 100 -12.06 8.56 0.84
N THR A 101 -12.51 7.78 1.83
CA THR A 101 -13.76 8.04 2.56
C THR A 101 -13.59 9.02 3.73
N GLY A 102 -12.35 9.39 4.05
CA GLY A 102 -12.02 10.34 5.11
C GLY A 102 -10.59 10.86 4.96
N PRO A 103 -10.18 11.84 5.79
CA PRO A 103 -8.86 12.44 5.70
C PRO A 103 -7.75 11.46 6.10
N SER A 104 -6.56 11.67 5.54
CA SER A 104 -5.33 10.98 5.92
C SER A 104 -4.23 11.99 6.24
N ASP A 105 -3.19 11.57 6.99
CA ASP A 105 -2.03 12.43 7.25
C ASP A 105 -1.35 12.86 5.94
N LEU A 106 -1.31 11.97 4.93
CA LEU A 106 -0.75 12.28 3.63
C LEU A 106 -1.59 13.32 2.87
N GLU A 107 -2.92 13.17 2.87
CA GLU A 107 -3.83 14.15 2.25
C GLU A 107 -3.68 15.52 2.93
N GLN A 108 -3.67 15.56 4.25
CA GLN A 108 -3.51 16.79 5.02
C GLN A 108 -2.17 17.47 4.73
N LEU A 109 -1.08 16.70 4.64
CA LEU A 109 0.25 17.19 4.27
C LEU A 109 0.23 17.85 2.89
N LEU A 110 -0.36 17.18 1.89
CA LEU A 110 -0.43 17.69 0.51
C LEU A 110 -1.37 18.89 0.37
N ALA A 111 -2.49 18.90 1.08
CA ALA A 111 -3.51 19.94 0.96
C ALA A 111 -3.10 21.25 1.65
N THR A 112 -2.41 21.15 2.79
CA THR A 112 -2.12 22.33 3.62
C THR A 112 -0.66 22.72 3.68
N ASP A 113 0.25 21.76 3.55
CA ASP A 113 1.69 21.95 3.76
C ASP A 113 1.97 22.88 4.96
N ALA A 114 1.36 22.60 6.11
CA ALA A 114 1.33 23.54 7.25
C ALA A 114 2.72 23.96 7.75
N GLN A 115 3.74 23.14 7.49
CA GLN A 115 5.13 23.42 7.84
C GLN A 115 5.93 24.07 6.69
N GLN A 116 5.29 24.37 5.56
CA GLN A 116 5.91 24.83 4.32
C GLN A 116 7.04 23.91 3.83
N ALA A 117 6.94 22.62 4.15
CA ALA A 117 7.97 21.64 3.83
C ALA A 117 8.06 21.44 2.31
N LEU A 118 6.93 21.47 1.59
CA LEU A 118 6.91 21.30 0.14
C LEU A 118 7.49 22.49 -0.62
N ASN A 119 7.79 23.60 0.07
CA ASN A 119 8.52 24.75 -0.46
C ASN A 119 9.99 24.81 0.00
N ASP A 120 10.44 23.91 0.87
CA ASP A 120 11.85 23.87 1.32
C ASP A 120 12.77 23.44 0.17
N PRO A 121 13.70 24.30 -0.29
CA PRO A 121 14.62 23.96 -1.37
C PRO A 121 15.50 22.74 -1.08
N MET A 122 15.83 22.48 0.18
CA MET A 122 16.62 21.31 0.56
C MET A 122 15.80 20.02 0.43
N LEU A 123 14.53 20.05 0.85
CA LEU A 123 13.63 18.92 0.71
C LEU A 123 13.34 18.64 -0.77
N LEU A 124 13.06 19.68 -1.57
CA LEU A 124 12.83 19.55 -3.01
C LEU A 124 14.06 18.97 -3.73
N LYS A 125 15.26 19.48 -3.45
CA LYS A 125 16.51 18.94 -4.02
C LYS A 125 16.71 17.47 -3.64
N ARG A 126 16.42 17.10 -2.38
CA ARG A 126 16.48 15.70 -1.94
C ARG A 126 15.43 14.85 -2.66
N ALA A 127 14.20 15.34 -2.84
CA ALA A 127 13.15 14.65 -3.56
C ALA A 127 13.54 14.39 -5.03
N GLU A 128 14.10 15.38 -5.72
CA GLU A 128 14.64 15.24 -7.09
C GLU A 128 15.71 14.15 -7.16
N GLN A 129 16.68 14.15 -6.23
CA GLN A 129 17.73 13.14 -6.15
C GLN A 129 17.15 11.73 -5.91
N LEU A 130 16.15 11.62 -5.03
CA LEU A 130 15.49 10.34 -4.74
C LEU A 130 14.67 9.85 -5.94
N ILE A 131 13.91 10.72 -6.61
CA ILE A 131 13.17 10.37 -7.83
C ILE A 131 14.13 9.88 -8.91
N HIS A 132 15.24 10.60 -9.11
CA HIS A 132 16.28 10.17 -10.05
C HIS A 132 16.86 8.80 -9.66
N GLY A 133 17.24 8.61 -8.40
CA GLY A 133 17.80 7.35 -7.92
C GLY A 133 16.83 6.18 -8.03
N ILE A 134 15.55 6.38 -7.69
CA ILE A 134 14.49 5.39 -7.80
C ILE A 134 14.29 4.98 -9.26
N THR A 135 14.18 5.95 -10.16
CA THR A 135 13.91 5.68 -11.59
C THR A 135 15.12 5.08 -12.31
N SER A 136 16.32 5.59 -12.07
CA SER A 136 17.55 5.10 -12.74
C SER A 136 17.94 3.69 -12.28
N GLN A 137 17.65 3.34 -11.02
CA GLN A 137 17.94 2.02 -10.45
C GLN A 137 16.73 1.08 -10.47
N GLN A 138 15.59 1.53 -11.01
CA GLN A 138 14.35 0.74 -11.12
C GLN A 138 13.86 0.22 -9.75
N VAL A 139 13.97 1.05 -8.71
CA VAL A 139 13.48 0.71 -7.37
C VAL A 139 11.96 0.79 -7.35
N SER A 140 11.32 -0.21 -6.75
CA SER A 140 9.86 -0.31 -6.59
C SER A 140 9.50 -0.73 -5.15
N LYS A 141 8.23 -1.04 -4.90
CA LYS A 141 7.75 -1.54 -3.59
C LYS A 141 8.45 -2.85 -3.22
N TYR A 142 8.48 -3.80 -4.16
CA TYR A 142 9.22 -5.06 -4.06
C TYR A 142 10.30 -5.07 -5.15
N ASN A 143 11.50 -5.53 -4.81
CA ASN A 143 12.69 -5.36 -5.66
C ASN A 143 13.32 -6.72 -6.05
N ASN A 144 12.47 -7.74 -6.24
CA ASN A 144 12.85 -9.12 -6.60
C ASN A 144 12.30 -9.55 -7.96
N ALA A 145 11.88 -8.60 -8.79
CA ALA A 145 11.22 -8.85 -10.07
C ALA A 145 11.92 -8.09 -11.20
N PRO A 146 13.11 -8.54 -11.64
CA PRO A 146 13.77 -7.95 -12.79
C PRO A 146 12.97 -8.28 -14.06
N LEU A 147 12.48 -7.25 -14.74
CA LEU A 147 11.73 -7.41 -15.98
C LEU A 147 12.65 -7.29 -17.20
N ASP A 148 12.81 -8.39 -17.94
CA ASP A 148 13.41 -8.34 -19.28
C ASP A 148 12.34 -8.01 -20.32
N VAL A 149 12.25 -6.73 -20.67
CA VAL A 149 11.28 -6.24 -21.66
C VAL A 149 11.48 -6.90 -23.03
N SER A 150 12.71 -7.30 -23.37
CA SER A 150 12.99 -7.95 -24.66
C SER A 150 12.38 -9.35 -24.77
N ALA A 151 12.23 -10.04 -23.63
CA ALA A 151 11.61 -11.35 -23.52
C ALA A 151 10.07 -11.32 -23.57
N LEU A 152 9.44 -10.14 -23.50
CA LEU A 152 7.99 -10.00 -23.53
C LEU A 152 7.36 -10.17 -24.92
N HIS A 153 8.16 -10.22 -25.99
CA HIS A 153 7.69 -10.36 -27.39
C HIS A 153 6.48 -9.44 -27.71
N LEU A 154 6.52 -8.19 -27.24
CA LEU A 154 5.40 -7.27 -27.34
C LEU A 154 5.08 -6.91 -28.80
N PRO A 155 3.80 -6.70 -29.15
CA PRO A 155 3.41 -6.34 -30.51
C PRO A 155 4.02 -5.01 -30.95
N ALA A 156 4.21 -4.82 -32.26
CA ALA A 156 4.65 -3.53 -32.80
C ALA A 156 3.58 -2.43 -32.58
N GLY A 157 3.97 -1.16 -32.66
CA GLY A 157 3.02 -0.03 -32.54
C GLY A 157 2.75 0.45 -31.11
N LYS A 158 1.73 1.31 -30.98
CA LYS A 158 1.37 2.00 -29.73
C LYS A 158 0.83 1.00 -28.69
N LYS A 159 1.22 1.21 -27.43
CA LYS A 159 0.85 0.35 -26.30
C LYS A 159 0.30 1.20 -25.16
N VAL A 160 -0.66 0.66 -24.45
CA VAL A 160 -1.25 1.23 -23.24
C VAL A 160 -1.19 0.16 -22.16
N LEU A 161 -0.68 0.51 -20.98
CA LEU A 161 -0.59 -0.42 -19.86
C LEU A 161 -1.82 -0.26 -18.96
N VAL A 162 -2.52 -1.37 -18.73
CA VAL A 162 -3.56 -1.50 -17.71
C VAL A 162 -2.98 -2.37 -16.60
N VAL A 163 -3.05 -1.90 -15.36
CA VAL A 163 -2.42 -2.56 -14.21
C VAL A 163 -3.51 -3.28 -13.42
N ASP A 164 -3.35 -4.59 -13.25
CA ASP A 164 -4.22 -5.42 -12.42
C ASP A 164 -3.88 -5.23 -10.93
N GLN A 165 -4.84 -5.53 -10.06
CA GLN A 165 -4.72 -5.47 -8.61
C GLN A 165 -5.17 -6.78 -7.99
N THR A 166 -4.92 -6.94 -6.69
CA THR A 166 -5.43 -8.13 -5.98
C THR A 166 -6.91 -7.94 -5.63
N ALA A 167 -7.74 -8.92 -5.96
CA ALA A 167 -9.14 -8.92 -5.56
C ALA A 167 -9.25 -8.88 -4.02
N GLY A 168 -10.10 -7.98 -3.52
CA GLY A 168 -10.28 -7.74 -2.09
C GLY A 168 -9.16 -6.91 -1.45
N ASP A 169 -8.31 -6.23 -2.24
CA ASP A 169 -7.42 -5.20 -1.71
C ASP A 169 -8.23 -4.09 -1.03
N MET A 170 -7.79 -3.65 0.16
CA MET A 170 -8.48 -2.60 0.91
C MET A 170 -8.43 -1.26 0.18
N SER A 171 -7.40 -1.00 -0.61
CA SER A 171 -7.31 0.22 -1.43
C SER A 171 -8.38 0.29 -2.53
N LEU A 172 -8.90 -0.83 -2.99
CA LEU A 172 -10.04 -0.83 -3.93
C LEU A 172 -11.32 -0.43 -3.18
N LYS A 173 -11.64 -1.17 -2.10
CA LYS A 173 -12.85 -0.91 -1.29
C LYS A 173 -12.91 0.53 -0.76
N TYR A 174 -11.80 1.02 -0.23
CA TYR A 174 -11.73 2.36 0.40
C TYR A 174 -11.28 3.45 -0.58
N GLY A 175 -10.82 3.10 -1.78
CA GLY A 175 -10.56 4.01 -2.90
C GLY A 175 -11.77 4.27 -3.79
N LEU A 176 -12.98 3.93 -3.32
CA LEU A 176 -14.25 4.11 -4.03
C LEU A 176 -14.37 3.32 -5.35
N VAL A 177 -13.66 2.19 -5.43
CA VAL A 177 -13.75 1.26 -6.55
C VAL A 177 -14.92 0.29 -6.31
N ASP A 178 -15.78 0.14 -7.30
CA ASP A 178 -16.89 -0.83 -7.31
C ASP A 178 -16.57 -2.08 -8.14
N GLU A 179 -17.49 -3.04 -8.18
CA GLU A 179 -17.32 -4.28 -8.95
C GLU A 179 -17.17 -4.09 -10.46
N HIS A 180 -17.59 -2.96 -11.02
CA HIS A 180 -17.56 -2.67 -12.46
C HIS A 180 -16.33 -1.89 -12.89
N SER A 181 -15.61 -1.30 -11.94
CA SER A 181 -14.52 -0.36 -12.21
C SER A 181 -13.36 -0.98 -13.00
N ALA A 182 -13.03 -2.26 -12.80
CA ALA A 182 -11.98 -2.93 -13.55
C ALA A 182 -12.36 -3.08 -15.04
N GLU A 183 -13.59 -3.54 -15.30
CA GLU A 183 -14.15 -3.65 -16.65
C GLU A 183 -14.21 -2.28 -17.32
N ALA A 184 -14.77 -1.27 -16.63
CA ALA A 184 -14.86 0.09 -17.13
C ALA A 184 -13.49 0.70 -17.46
N MET A 185 -12.46 0.45 -16.64
CA MET A 185 -11.07 0.89 -16.92
C MET A 185 -10.54 0.29 -18.22
N LEU A 186 -10.80 -1.00 -18.45
CA LEU A 186 -10.34 -1.70 -19.64
C LEU A 186 -11.10 -1.27 -20.90
N GLU A 187 -12.42 -1.08 -20.79
CA GLU A 187 -13.26 -0.54 -21.86
C GLU A 187 -12.83 0.87 -22.25
N ALA A 188 -12.59 1.75 -21.26
CA ALA A 188 -12.08 3.09 -21.49
C ALA A 188 -10.73 3.07 -22.22
N ALA A 189 -9.79 2.24 -21.77
CA ALA A 189 -8.49 2.09 -22.42
C ALA A 189 -8.62 1.64 -23.90
N LEU A 190 -9.55 0.73 -24.19
CA LEU A 190 -9.82 0.26 -25.55
C LEU A 190 -10.47 1.34 -26.44
N ALA A 191 -11.37 2.14 -25.87
CA ALA A 191 -12.14 3.18 -26.57
C ALA A 191 -11.30 4.44 -26.83
N GLU A 192 -10.53 4.90 -25.84
CA GLU A 192 -9.67 6.09 -25.95
C GLU A 192 -8.42 5.85 -26.80
N HIS A 193 -8.06 4.57 -27.00
CA HIS A 193 -6.89 4.17 -27.78
C HIS A 193 -7.24 3.07 -28.80
N PRO A 194 -8.01 3.40 -29.86
CA PRO A 194 -8.52 2.42 -30.82
C PRO A 194 -7.42 1.70 -31.61
N ASP A 195 -6.29 2.38 -31.85
CA ASP A 195 -5.16 1.83 -32.61
C ASP A 195 -4.04 1.25 -31.73
N ALA A 196 -4.21 1.25 -30.40
CA ALA A 196 -3.21 0.73 -29.48
C ALA A 196 -3.47 -0.74 -29.11
N HIS A 197 -2.39 -1.42 -28.76
CA HIS A 197 -2.41 -2.66 -28.00
C HIS A 197 -2.54 -2.34 -26.51
N ILE A 198 -3.39 -3.08 -25.81
CA ILE A 198 -3.52 -2.99 -24.36
C ILE A 198 -2.67 -4.09 -23.74
N LEU A 199 -1.71 -3.70 -22.91
CA LEU A 199 -0.93 -4.61 -22.09
C LEU A 199 -1.61 -4.71 -20.72
N LEU A 200 -2.11 -5.87 -20.35
CA LEU A 200 -2.71 -6.09 -19.04
C LEU A 200 -1.68 -6.74 -18.11
N LYS A 201 -1.11 -5.96 -17.19
CA LYS A 201 -0.06 -6.43 -16.26
C LYS A 201 -0.68 -7.04 -15.03
N THR A 202 -0.47 -8.35 -14.86
CA THR A 202 -0.91 -9.10 -13.68
C THR A 202 -0.10 -8.70 -12.44
N HIS A 203 -0.80 -8.58 -11.31
CA HIS A 203 -0.20 -8.28 -10.01
C HIS A 203 0.76 -9.41 -9.56
N PRO A 204 1.95 -9.11 -8.98
CA PRO A 204 2.94 -10.12 -8.60
C PRO A 204 2.41 -11.18 -7.61
N ASP A 205 1.60 -10.81 -6.62
CA ASP A 205 1.01 -11.76 -5.67
C ASP A 205 0.02 -12.75 -6.34
N VAL A 206 -0.58 -12.36 -7.47
CA VAL A 206 -1.44 -13.23 -8.28
C VAL A 206 -0.57 -14.22 -9.06
N LEU A 207 0.53 -13.75 -9.66
CA LEU A 207 1.53 -14.60 -10.30
C LEU A 207 2.17 -15.61 -9.33
N ALA A 208 2.34 -15.23 -8.07
CA ALA A 208 2.82 -16.12 -7.01
C ALA A 208 1.75 -17.12 -6.51
N GLY A 209 0.52 -17.09 -7.06
CA GLY A 209 -0.59 -17.95 -6.67
C GLY A 209 -1.12 -17.69 -5.26
N LYS A 210 -0.84 -16.51 -4.67
CA LYS A 210 -1.26 -16.15 -3.31
C LYS A 210 -2.56 -15.36 -3.28
N LYS A 211 -2.96 -14.78 -4.42
CA LYS A 211 -4.10 -13.89 -4.58
C LYS A 211 -4.80 -14.15 -5.92
N GLN A 212 -6.00 -13.61 -6.06
CA GLN A 212 -6.74 -13.53 -7.32
C GLN A 212 -6.65 -12.11 -7.87
N GLY A 213 -6.69 -11.96 -9.19
CA GLY A 213 -6.71 -10.64 -9.87
C GLY A 213 -8.11 -10.04 -9.93
N CYS A 214 -8.21 -8.78 -10.35
CA CYS A 214 -9.49 -8.10 -10.58
C CYS A 214 -10.11 -8.43 -11.94
N PHE A 215 -9.29 -8.89 -12.90
CA PHE A 215 -9.75 -9.26 -14.24
C PHE A 215 -10.01 -10.76 -14.38
N PRO A 216 -11.01 -11.18 -15.17
CA PRO A 216 -11.23 -12.60 -15.49
C PRO A 216 -10.01 -13.21 -16.20
N VAL A 217 -9.57 -14.38 -15.74
CA VAL A 217 -8.38 -15.07 -16.29
C VAL A 217 -8.57 -15.57 -17.73
N ASP A 218 -9.82 -15.70 -18.18
CA ASP A 218 -10.23 -16.13 -19.51
C ASP A 218 -10.58 -14.96 -20.44
N LEU A 219 -10.30 -13.72 -20.03
CA LEU A 219 -10.55 -12.54 -20.84
C LEU A 219 -9.75 -12.60 -22.16
N GLN A 220 -10.49 -12.63 -23.28
CA GLN A 220 -9.94 -12.70 -24.63
C GLN A 220 -10.38 -11.48 -25.45
N HIS A 221 -9.40 -10.79 -26.04
CA HIS A 221 -9.64 -9.71 -26.98
C HIS A 221 -8.43 -9.56 -27.91
N PRO A 222 -8.61 -9.36 -29.23
CA PRO A 222 -7.51 -9.35 -30.20
C PRO A 222 -6.43 -8.28 -29.94
N ARG A 223 -6.77 -7.22 -29.19
CA ARG A 223 -5.84 -6.14 -28.83
C ARG A 223 -5.30 -6.22 -27.40
N ILE A 224 -5.76 -7.17 -26.58
CA ILE A 224 -5.32 -7.30 -25.18
C ILE A 224 -4.25 -8.38 -25.09
N HIS A 225 -3.13 -8.03 -24.45
CA HIS A 225 -1.97 -8.89 -24.26
C HIS A 225 -1.65 -8.97 -22.77
N TRP A 226 -1.76 -10.17 -22.20
CA TRP A 226 -1.43 -10.38 -20.79
C TRP A 226 0.09 -10.35 -20.57
N VAL A 227 0.53 -9.55 -19.60
CA VAL A 227 1.91 -9.51 -19.13
C VAL A 227 1.98 -10.24 -17.79
N THR A 228 2.30 -11.53 -17.84
CA THR A 228 2.32 -12.44 -16.68
C THR A 228 3.72 -12.81 -16.19
N GLN A 229 4.75 -12.14 -16.72
CA GLN A 229 6.11 -12.27 -16.23
C GLN A 229 6.28 -11.43 -14.94
N ALA A 230 7.12 -11.93 -14.03
CA ALA A 230 7.45 -11.28 -12.77
C ALA A 230 8.21 -9.99 -13.04
#